data_AF-A0A1M6KJ73-F1
#
_entry.id   AF-A0A1M6KJ73-F1
#
_cell.length_a   1.000
_cell.length_b   1.000
_cell.length_c   1.000
_cell.angle_alpha   90.00
_cell.angle_beta   90.00
_cell.angle_gamma   90.00
#
_symmetry.space_group_name_H-M   'P 1'
#
loop_
_entity.id
_entity.type
_entity.pdbx_description
1 polymer ?
#
loop_
_entity_poly.entity_id
_entity_poly.type
_entity_poly.pdbx_seq_one_letter_code
_entity_poly.pdbx_strand_id
1 'polypeptide(L)'
;MNKVLDLIQRDFLVFLKDLLGEADVDERTNSSVRFCIKVGRESFVVEVHMSDRENYVALTNIMLPNSMKGKGVGTEIIRILAKQCKDNGYDLYITVITNPQWIEGLKKHGGVLTSEDCIYIDNDKWLENHNEKKFNFVRVDGEFVLQDEVEKYKELKNVCSDKVIELFKRWDAVIDIKRGDNNEVKTIIADANEITYWVDFNDKTLKIISKLIEEDSLEQYIKTNQFIGSMVGF
;
A
#
# COMPACT_ATOMS: atom_id res chain seq x y z
N MET A 1 12.80 18.97 26.35
CA MET A 1 12.85 18.39 24.97
C MET A 1 12.11 17.06 25.04
N ASN A 2 11.18 16.83 24.13
CA ASN A 2 10.17 15.77 24.26
C ASN A 2 10.66 14.42 23.77
N LYS A 3 11.00 13.54 24.73
CA LYS A 3 11.63 12.24 24.51
C LYS A 3 10.83 11.32 23.57
N VAL A 4 9.50 11.33 23.66
CA VAL A 4 8.65 10.48 22.80
C VAL A 4 8.66 10.96 21.36
N LEU A 5 8.53 12.27 21.13
CA LEU A 5 8.60 12.83 19.78
C LEU A 5 9.99 12.61 19.14
N ASP A 6 11.06 12.65 19.93
CA ASP A 6 12.42 12.30 19.49
C ASP A 6 12.53 10.82 19.07
N LEU A 7 11.93 9.91 19.83
CA LEU A 7 11.90 8.47 19.52
C LEU A 7 11.06 8.18 18.27
N ILE A 8 9.87 8.79 18.16
CA ILE A 8 9.03 8.72 16.97
C ILE A 8 9.84 9.21 15.77
N GLN A 9 10.48 10.38 15.86
CA GLN A 9 11.27 10.91 14.77
C GLN A 9 12.40 9.96 14.36
N ARG A 10 13.17 9.44 15.32
CA ARG A 10 14.26 8.51 15.04
C ARG A 10 13.76 7.26 14.33
N ASP A 11 12.73 6.60 14.87
CA ASP A 11 12.25 5.33 14.35
C ASP A 11 11.53 5.50 13.00
N PHE A 12 10.85 6.64 12.80
CA PHE A 12 10.33 7.02 11.48
C PHE A 12 11.43 7.28 10.47
N LEU A 13 12.48 8.01 10.83
CA LEU A 13 13.59 8.25 9.89
C LEU A 13 14.30 6.95 9.53
N VAL A 14 14.44 5.99 10.45
CA VAL A 14 14.96 4.66 10.14
C VAL A 14 14.03 3.96 9.16
N PHE A 15 12.74 3.87 9.47
CA PHE A 15 11.75 3.27 8.56
C PHE A 15 11.74 3.92 7.19
N LEU A 16 11.74 5.26 7.10
CA LEU A 16 11.70 5.99 5.84
C LEU A 16 13.01 5.86 5.06
N LYS A 17 14.17 5.74 5.72
CA LYS A 17 15.43 5.44 5.05
C LYS A 17 15.47 4.02 4.53
N ASP A 18 14.97 3.05 5.29
CA ASP A 18 14.83 1.67 4.82
C ASP A 18 13.84 1.58 3.65
N LEU A 19 12.75 2.36 3.72
CA LEU A 19 11.70 2.42 2.72
C LEU A 19 12.14 3.14 1.43
N LEU A 20 12.81 4.28 1.52
CA LEU A 20 13.03 5.21 0.41
C LEU A 20 14.51 5.48 0.09
N GLY A 21 15.43 4.92 0.87
CA GLY A 21 16.89 5.17 0.78
C GLY A 21 17.33 6.56 1.26
N GLU A 22 16.46 7.58 1.12
CA GLU A 22 16.70 8.97 1.51
C GLU A 22 15.45 9.50 2.23
N ALA A 23 15.64 10.09 3.41
CA ALA A 23 14.58 10.71 4.19
C ALA A 23 15.14 11.80 5.10
N ASP A 24 14.45 12.94 5.17
CA ASP A 24 14.77 14.04 6.07
C ASP A 24 13.49 14.60 6.73
N VAL A 25 13.66 15.38 7.80
CA VAL A 25 12.57 16.05 8.52
C VAL A 25 12.30 17.40 7.85
N ASP A 26 11.06 17.65 7.48
CA ASP A 26 10.65 18.88 6.79
C ASP A 26 10.35 20.00 7.80
N GLU A 27 9.50 19.72 8.79
CA GLU A 27 9.12 20.69 9.82
C GLU A 27 9.06 20.04 11.19
N ARG A 28 9.54 20.76 12.22
CA ARG A 28 9.52 20.31 13.62
C ARG A 28 9.19 21.45 14.57
N THR A 29 8.27 21.16 15.49
CA THR A 29 7.97 22.02 16.65
C THR A 29 8.18 21.25 17.95
N ASN A 30 7.84 21.86 19.09
CA ASN A 30 7.88 21.18 20.38
C ASN A 30 6.81 20.07 20.53
N SER A 31 5.75 20.13 19.72
CA SER A 31 4.56 19.27 19.84
C SER A 31 4.17 18.61 18.52
N SER A 32 4.95 18.80 17.45
CA SER A 32 4.67 18.17 16.16
C SER A 32 5.94 17.90 15.34
N VAL A 33 5.86 16.88 14.51
CA VAL A 33 6.86 16.55 13.49
C VAL A 33 6.15 16.21 12.18
N ARG A 34 6.64 16.78 11.08
CA ARG A 34 6.18 16.49 9.72
C ARG A 34 7.32 15.95 8.88
N PHE A 35 7.07 14.83 8.23
CA PHE A 35 7.93 14.24 7.21
C PHE A 35 7.29 14.50 5.86
N CYS A 36 8.01 15.17 4.96
CA CYS A 36 7.60 15.37 3.58
C CYS A 36 8.72 14.86 2.67
N ILE A 37 8.46 13.78 1.93
CA ILE A 37 9.46 13.14 1.08
C ILE A 37 8.90 13.08 -0.33
N LYS A 38 9.68 13.58 -1.30
CA LYS A 38 9.34 13.44 -2.72
C LYS A 38 9.64 12.02 -3.20
N VAL A 39 8.62 11.37 -3.73
CA VAL A 39 8.67 10.02 -4.29
C VAL A 39 8.30 10.15 -5.77
N GLY A 40 9.30 10.30 -6.64
CA GLY A 40 9.08 10.63 -8.04
C GLY A 40 8.40 12.01 -8.19
N ARG A 41 7.19 12.03 -8.75
CA ARG A 41 6.35 13.24 -8.89
C ARG A 41 5.36 13.45 -7.75
N GLU A 42 5.22 12.47 -6.88
CA GLU A 42 4.27 12.49 -5.77
C GLU A 42 4.98 12.83 -4.45
N SER A 43 4.21 13.17 -3.42
CA SER A 43 4.74 13.44 -2.09
C SER A 43 4.19 12.41 -1.11
N PHE A 44 5.10 11.84 -0.33
CA PHE A 44 4.79 11.10 0.87
C PHE A 44 4.80 12.09 2.04
N VAL A 45 3.68 12.19 2.76
CA VAL A 45 3.54 13.09 3.91
C VAL A 45 3.04 12.31 5.11
N VAL A 46 3.73 12.48 6.24
CA VAL A 46 3.28 12.00 7.55
C VAL A 46 3.42 13.13 8.55
N GLU A 47 2.34 13.44 9.26
CA GLU A 47 2.34 14.45 10.31
C GLU A 47 1.82 13.87 11.62
N VAL A 48 2.60 14.10 12.68
CA VAL A 48 2.33 13.59 14.02
C VAL A 48 2.34 14.77 14.97
N HIS A 49 1.29 14.88 15.78
CA HIS A 49 1.16 15.81 16.89
C HIS A 49 1.19 15.07 18.21
N MET A 50 1.61 15.74 19.26
CA MET A 50 1.70 15.15 20.60
C MET A 50 1.22 16.16 21.64
N SER A 51 0.49 15.67 22.63
CA SER A 51 0.07 16.41 23.83
C SER A 51 0.59 15.69 25.07
N ASP A 52 1.66 16.20 25.68
CA ASP A 52 2.19 15.65 26.95
C ASP A 52 1.22 15.86 28.12
N ARG A 53 0.41 16.92 28.06
CA ARG A 53 -0.56 17.21 29.10
C ARG A 53 -1.69 16.18 29.13
N GLU A 54 -2.07 15.69 27.96
CA GLU A 54 -3.18 14.76 27.76
C GLU A 54 -2.70 13.33 27.46
N ASN A 55 -1.38 13.10 27.48
CA ASN A 55 -0.71 11.83 27.21
C ASN A 55 -1.19 11.14 25.93
N TYR A 56 -1.27 11.88 24.82
CA TYR A 56 -1.57 11.28 23.52
C TYR A 56 -0.67 11.75 22.39
N VAL A 57 -0.65 10.92 21.35
CA VAL A 57 -0.08 11.18 20.03
C VAL A 57 -1.22 11.11 19.01
N ALA A 58 -1.30 12.11 18.14
CA ALA A 58 -2.27 12.17 17.06
C ALA A 58 -1.56 12.15 15.71
N LEU A 59 -1.95 11.19 14.88
CA LEU A 59 -1.58 11.10 13.48
C LEU A 59 -2.61 11.89 12.68
N THR A 60 -2.24 13.10 12.26
CA THR A 60 -3.16 14.08 11.67
C THR A 60 -3.13 14.07 10.15
N ASN A 61 -2.04 13.61 9.55
CA ASN A 61 -1.92 13.53 8.10
C ASN A 61 -1.12 12.30 7.68
N ILE A 62 -1.69 11.50 6.78
CA ILE A 62 -0.98 10.47 6.02
C ILE A 62 -1.39 10.63 4.56
N MET A 63 -0.43 11.05 3.74
CA MET A 63 -0.56 11.06 2.28
C MET A 63 0.47 10.10 1.71
N LEU A 64 -0.02 9.04 1.08
CA LEU A 64 0.82 8.07 0.38
C LEU A 64 0.75 8.32 -1.13
N PRO A 65 1.91 8.29 -1.82
CA PRO A 65 1.96 8.11 -3.28
C PRO A 65 1.05 6.96 -3.72
N ASN A 66 0.46 7.05 -4.91
CA ASN A 66 -0.38 5.97 -5.46
C ASN A 66 0.40 4.66 -5.52
N SER A 67 1.68 4.73 -5.89
CA SER A 67 2.62 3.61 -5.89
C SER A 67 2.90 3.01 -4.51
N MET A 68 2.36 3.56 -3.41
CA MET A 68 2.50 3.04 -2.04
C MET A 68 1.16 2.62 -1.42
N LYS A 69 0.03 2.95 -2.06
CA LYS A 69 -1.30 2.56 -1.59
C LYS A 69 -1.50 1.05 -1.74
N GLY A 70 -2.27 0.46 -0.82
CA GLY A 70 -2.54 -0.99 -0.80
C GLY A 70 -1.35 -1.87 -0.41
N LYS A 71 -0.14 -1.30 -0.29
CA LYS A 71 1.09 -2.05 0.00
C LYS A 71 1.37 -2.24 1.49
N GLY A 72 0.54 -1.69 2.37
CA GLY A 72 0.71 -1.80 3.83
C GLY A 72 1.67 -0.76 4.44
N VAL A 73 2.16 0.21 3.67
CA VAL A 73 3.00 1.31 4.18
C VAL A 73 2.28 2.12 5.26
N GLY A 74 1.02 2.50 5.03
CA GLY A 74 0.20 3.22 6.01
C GLY A 74 0.00 2.44 7.31
N THR A 75 -0.17 1.13 7.19
CA THR A 75 -0.33 0.22 8.32
C THR A 75 0.95 0.13 9.16
N GLU A 76 2.11 0.08 8.51
CA GLU A 76 3.41 0.03 9.17
C GLU A 76 3.75 1.32 9.90
N ILE A 77 3.41 2.47 9.32
CA ILE A 77 3.47 3.79 9.97
C ILE A 77 2.70 3.78 11.29
N ILE A 78 1.46 3.28 11.27
CA ILE A 78 0.63 3.19 12.48
C ILE A 78 1.24 2.19 13.47
N ARG A 79 1.80 1.06 13.02
CA ARG A 79 2.47 0.08 13.87
C ARG A 79 3.66 0.70 14.63
N ILE A 80 4.51 1.47 13.95
CA ILE A 80 5.65 2.17 14.56
C ILE A 80 5.15 3.14 15.64
N LEU A 81 4.13 3.95 15.33
CA LEU A 81 3.53 4.86 16.29
C LEU A 81 2.92 4.11 17.48
N ALA A 82 2.14 3.07 17.23
CA ALA A 82 1.48 2.28 18.27
C ALA A 82 2.49 1.68 19.24
N LYS A 83 3.62 1.18 18.73
CA LYS A 83 4.74 0.69 19.54
C LYS A 83 5.33 1.80 20.41
N GLN A 84 5.67 2.95 19.83
CA GLN A 84 6.24 4.06 20.60
C GLN A 84 5.27 4.58 21.66
N CYS A 85 3.99 4.69 21.33
CA CYS A 85 2.97 5.16 22.25
C CYS A 85 2.82 4.17 23.42
N LYS A 86 2.70 2.87 23.14
CA LYS A 86 2.65 1.81 24.15
C LYS A 86 3.88 1.81 25.06
N ASP A 87 5.08 1.80 24.49
CA ASP A 87 6.33 1.71 25.25
C ASP A 87 6.56 2.94 26.16
N ASN A 88 5.88 4.05 25.90
CA ASN A 88 6.02 5.29 26.65
C ASN A 88 4.74 5.74 27.39
N GLY A 89 3.66 4.96 27.36
CA GLY A 89 2.41 5.25 28.08
C GLY A 89 1.58 6.38 27.47
N TYR A 90 1.56 6.50 26.15
CA TYR A 90 0.71 7.44 25.41
C TYR A 90 -0.41 6.70 24.67
N ASP A 91 -1.55 7.36 24.53
CA ASP A 91 -2.62 6.93 23.65
C ASP A 91 -2.34 7.37 22.20
N LEU A 92 -2.73 6.55 21.23
CA LEU A 92 -2.58 6.87 19.81
C LEU A 92 -3.94 7.12 19.17
N TYR A 93 -4.07 8.26 18.50
CA TYR A 93 -5.25 8.63 17.72
C TYR A 93 -4.89 8.88 16.25
N ILE A 94 -5.82 8.57 15.37
CA ILE A 94 -5.83 9.02 13.98
C ILE A 94 -6.99 9.99 13.85
N THR A 95 -6.71 11.21 13.43
CA THR A 95 -7.68 12.31 13.41
C THR A 95 -7.78 12.90 12.01
N VAL A 96 -8.89 13.59 11.71
CA VAL A 96 -9.09 14.30 10.44
C VAL A 96 -9.07 13.32 9.25
N ILE A 97 -9.75 12.18 9.42
CA ILE A 97 -9.82 11.14 8.39
C ILE A 97 -10.74 11.61 7.26
N THR A 98 -10.16 12.05 6.14
CA THR A 98 -10.91 12.54 4.99
C THR A 98 -11.38 11.45 4.02
N ASN A 99 -10.88 10.21 4.18
CA ASN A 99 -11.30 9.05 3.40
C ASN A 99 -12.05 8.05 4.28
N PRO A 100 -13.40 8.03 4.25
CA PRO A 100 -14.20 7.13 5.07
C PRO A 100 -13.94 5.64 4.83
N GLN A 101 -13.48 5.26 3.63
CA GLN A 101 -13.14 3.85 3.33
C GLN A 101 -12.00 3.34 4.21
N TRP A 102 -11.15 4.25 4.69
CA TRP A 102 -10.03 3.90 5.55
C TRP A 102 -10.47 3.52 6.97
N ILE A 103 -11.58 4.10 7.45
CA ILE A 103 -12.14 3.84 8.79
C ILE A 103 -12.39 2.34 8.99
N GLU A 104 -13.01 1.68 8.01
CA GLU A 104 -13.29 0.24 8.10
C GLU A 104 -12.01 -0.60 8.05
N GLY A 105 -11.00 -0.15 7.31
CA GLY A 105 -9.66 -0.75 7.33
C GLY A 105 -9.00 -0.63 8.70
N LEU A 106 -9.05 0.56 9.32
CA LEU A 106 -8.47 0.81 10.63
C LEU A 106 -9.16 -0.01 11.73
N LYS A 107 -10.49 -0.08 11.72
CA LYS A 107 -11.28 -0.87 12.69
C LYS A 107 -10.91 -2.35 12.69
N LYS A 108 -10.76 -2.95 11.51
CA LYS A 108 -10.37 -4.37 11.37
C LYS A 108 -9.06 -4.72 12.06
N HIS A 109 -8.18 -3.75 12.23
CA HIS A 109 -6.85 -3.93 12.78
C HIS A 109 -6.70 -3.54 14.25
N GLY A 110 -7.75 -3.04 14.89
CA GLY A 110 -7.72 -2.59 16.29
C GLY A 110 -8.11 -1.13 16.51
N GLY A 111 -8.55 -0.42 15.46
CA GLY A 111 -9.11 0.92 15.59
C GLY A 111 -10.49 0.92 16.27
N VAL A 112 -10.71 1.86 17.18
CA VAL A 112 -11.99 2.11 17.83
C VAL A 112 -12.44 3.53 17.49
N LEU A 113 -13.60 3.66 16.85
CA LEU A 113 -14.15 4.97 16.50
C LEU A 113 -14.60 5.71 17.77
N THR A 114 -14.04 6.89 18.03
CA THR A 114 -14.37 7.71 19.21
C THR A 114 -15.23 8.93 18.85
N SER A 115 -15.13 9.42 17.62
CA SER A 115 -16.01 10.45 17.03
C SER A 115 -16.04 10.28 15.51
N GLU A 116 -16.81 11.10 14.78
CA GLU A 116 -17.01 10.96 13.32
C GLU A 116 -15.72 10.81 12.52
N ASP A 117 -14.67 11.58 12.87
CA ASP A 117 -13.38 11.59 12.15
C ASP A 117 -12.17 11.27 13.05
N CYS A 118 -12.39 10.58 14.16
CA CYS A 118 -11.34 10.21 15.11
C CYS A 118 -11.40 8.73 15.49
N ILE A 119 -10.27 8.06 15.32
CA ILE A 119 -10.08 6.65 15.69
C ILE A 119 -8.98 6.55 16.74
N TYR A 120 -9.33 5.98 17.89
CA TYR A 120 -8.37 5.50 18.87
C TYR A 120 -7.75 4.18 18.38
N ILE A 121 -6.44 4.04 18.50
CA ILE A 121 -5.73 2.80 18.16
C ILE A 121 -5.46 2.03 19.46
N ASP A 122 -6.11 0.87 19.60
CA ASP A 122 -5.76 -0.08 20.65
C ASP A 122 -4.37 -0.67 20.32
N ASN A 123 -3.34 -0.11 20.97
CA ASN A 123 -1.95 -0.44 20.67
C ASN A 123 -1.65 -1.94 20.81
N ASP A 124 -2.28 -2.61 21.78
CA ASP A 124 -2.07 -4.05 22.01
C ASP A 124 -2.64 -4.86 20.86
N LYS A 125 -3.93 -4.64 20.53
CA LYS A 125 -4.58 -5.34 19.41
C LYS A 125 -3.91 -5.03 18.08
N TRP A 126 -3.47 -3.79 17.88
CA TRP A 126 -2.82 -3.40 16.63
C TRP A 126 -1.52 -4.17 16.41
N LEU A 127 -0.70 -4.30 17.46
CA LEU A 127 0.56 -5.02 17.42
C LEU A 127 0.38 -6.53 17.33
N GLU A 128 -0.64 -7.10 17.97
CA GLU A 128 -0.99 -8.53 17.83
C GLU A 128 -1.42 -8.89 16.40
N ASN A 129 -2.16 -8.01 15.75
CA ASN A 129 -2.64 -8.22 14.38
C ASN A 129 -1.58 -7.98 13.29
N HIS A 130 -0.41 -7.43 13.66
CA HIS A 130 0.61 -7.05 12.69
C HIS A 130 1.99 -7.59 13.01
N ASN A 131 2.40 -8.56 12.20
CA ASN A 131 3.81 -8.91 12.07
C ASN A 131 4.55 -7.81 11.30
N GLU A 132 5.76 -7.50 11.76
CA GLU A 132 6.67 -6.57 11.07
C GLU A 132 6.88 -6.99 9.61
N LYS A 133 6.56 -6.08 8.69
CA LYS A 133 6.82 -6.28 7.26
C LYS A 133 8.01 -5.42 6.84
N LYS A 134 8.99 -6.06 6.19
CA LYS A 134 10.07 -5.35 5.53
C LYS A 134 9.62 -4.93 4.14
N PHE A 135 9.83 -3.66 3.83
CA PHE A 135 9.55 -3.09 2.51
C PHE A 135 10.88 -2.70 1.87
N ASN A 136 11.18 -3.28 0.72
CA ASN A 136 12.34 -2.87 -0.08
C ASN A 136 11.83 -2.13 -1.30
N PHE A 137 12.04 -0.81 -1.41
CA PHE A 137 11.80 -0.09 -2.66
C PHE A 137 13.10 0.05 -3.44
N VAL A 138 12.99 -0.01 -4.76
CA VAL A 138 14.08 0.25 -5.70
C VAL A 138 13.67 1.39 -6.62
N ARG A 139 14.66 2.19 -7.06
CA ARG A 139 14.43 3.20 -8.08
C ARG A 139 14.45 2.55 -9.47
N VAL A 140 13.36 2.68 -10.21
CA VAL A 140 13.22 2.27 -11.61
C VAL A 140 12.78 3.50 -12.41
N ASP A 141 13.56 3.91 -13.40
CA ASP A 141 13.26 5.07 -14.25
C ASP A 141 12.96 6.39 -13.49
N GLY A 142 13.54 6.54 -12.29
CA GLY A 142 13.33 7.71 -11.42
C GLY A 142 12.12 7.62 -10.50
N GLU A 143 11.35 6.52 -10.56
CA GLU A 143 10.22 6.25 -9.68
C GLU A 143 10.58 5.18 -8.63
N PHE A 144 9.99 5.29 -7.45
CA PHE A 144 10.14 4.26 -6.41
C PHE A 144 9.09 3.17 -6.61
N VAL A 145 9.57 1.94 -6.80
CA VAL A 145 8.75 0.75 -7.00
C VAL A 145 9.14 -0.30 -5.97
N LEU A 146 8.20 -1.12 -5.47
CA LEU A 146 8.57 -2.22 -4.57
C LEU A 146 9.47 -3.21 -5.31
N GLN A 147 10.53 -3.67 -4.66
CA GLN A 147 11.42 -4.69 -5.21
C GLN A 147 10.64 -5.95 -5.60
N ASP A 148 9.69 -6.39 -4.76
CA ASP A 148 8.80 -7.52 -5.04
C ASP A 148 7.99 -7.30 -6.33
N GLU A 149 7.57 -6.07 -6.63
CA GLU A 149 6.91 -5.76 -7.90
C GLU A 149 7.87 -5.80 -9.07
N VAL A 150 9.11 -5.32 -8.91
CA VAL A 150 10.14 -5.42 -9.94
C VAL A 150 10.45 -6.88 -10.24
N GLU A 151 10.53 -7.73 -9.22
CA GLU A 151 10.71 -9.17 -9.37
C GLU A 151 9.50 -9.82 -10.05
N LYS A 152 8.27 -9.47 -9.65
CA LYS A 152 7.05 -9.89 -10.35
C LYS A 152 7.04 -9.46 -11.81
N TYR A 153 7.45 -8.24 -12.14
CA TYR A 153 7.52 -7.76 -13.53
C TYR A 153 8.61 -8.47 -14.33
N LYS A 154 9.76 -8.79 -13.74
CA LYS A 154 10.78 -9.64 -14.36
C LYS A 154 10.24 -11.04 -14.63
N GLU A 155 9.50 -11.60 -13.68
CA GLU A 155 8.85 -12.89 -13.82
C GLU A 155 7.79 -12.86 -14.93
N LEU A 156 6.95 -11.81 -14.98
CA LEU A 156 5.98 -11.59 -16.04
C LEU A 156 6.63 -11.53 -17.42
N LYS A 157 7.80 -10.90 -17.57
CA LYS A 157 8.53 -10.87 -18.84
C LYS A 157 8.91 -12.26 -19.35
N ASN A 158 9.03 -13.26 -18.47
CA ASN A 158 9.33 -14.63 -18.86
C ASN A 158 8.08 -15.40 -19.33
N VAL A 159 6.87 -14.92 -19.03
CA VAL A 159 5.61 -15.63 -19.30
C VAL A 159 4.59 -14.84 -20.13
N CYS A 160 4.79 -13.53 -20.30
CA CYS A 160 3.90 -12.62 -21.01
C CYS A 160 4.69 -11.80 -22.03
N SER A 161 4.03 -11.44 -23.14
CA SER A 161 4.59 -10.49 -24.11
C SER A 161 4.69 -9.08 -23.53
N ASP A 162 5.61 -8.26 -24.05
CA ASP A 162 5.77 -6.86 -23.63
C ASP A 162 4.46 -6.07 -23.69
N LYS A 163 3.59 -6.34 -24.66
CA LYS A 163 2.27 -5.70 -24.80
C LYS A 163 1.35 -5.94 -23.61
N VAL A 164 1.36 -7.16 -23.04
CA VAL A 164 0.54 -7.50 -21.86
C VAL A 164 1.06 -6.77 -20.62
N ILE A 165 2.38 -6.66 -20.51
CA ILE A 165 3.03 -5.96 -19.39
C ILE A 165 2.78 -4.45 -19.48
N GLU A 166 2.85 -3.87 -20.68
CA GLU A 166 2.47 -2.47 -20.92
C GLU A 166 1.00 -2.21 -20.55
N LEU A 167 0.09 -3.14 -20.82
CA LEU A 167 -1.31 -3.05 -20.40
C LEU A 167 -1.44 -3.04 -18.87
N PHE A 168 -0.80 -3.99 -18.17
CA PHE A 168 -0.84 -4.01 -16.70
C PHE A 168 -0.28 -2.74 -16.07
N LYS A 169 0.83 -2.21 -16.59
CA LYS A 169 1.40 -0.94 -16.15
C LYS A 169 0.43 0.22 -16.39
N ARG A 170 -0.18 0.30 -17.58
CA ARG A 170 -1.13 1.35 -17.93
C ARG A 170 -2.38 1.33 -17.06
N TRP A 171 -2.76 0.16 -16.57
CA TRP A 171 -3.90 -0.03 -15.68
C TRP A 171 -3.57 0.20 -14.20
N ASP A 172 -2.30 0.44 -13.84
CA ASP A 172 -1.84 0.45 -12.45
C ASP A 172 -2.26 -0.83 -11.71
N ALA A 173 -2.13 -1.98 -12.38
CA ALA A 173 -2.66 -3.24 -11.89
C ALA A 173 -1.82 -3.81 -10.75
N VAL A 174 -2.48 -4.26 -9.68
CA VAL A 174 -1.86 -5.05 -8.62
C VAL A 174 -1.76 -6.50 -9.10
N ILE A 175 -0.53 -7.03 -9.15
CA ILE A 175 -0.26 -8.33 -9.76
C ILE A 175 0.00 -9.38 -8.69
N ASP A 176 -0.75 -10.48 -8.73
CA ASP A 176 -0.51 -11.70 -7.97
C ASP A 176 -0.20 -12.87 -8.92
N ILE A 177 0.82 -13.65 -8.58
CA ILE A 177 1.29 -14.77 -9.40
C ILE A 177 1.15 -16.05 -8.58
N LYS A 178 0.23 -16.92 -8.99
CA LYS A 178 0.01 -18.22 -8.36
C LYS A 178 0.80 -19.30 -9.09
N ARG A 179 1.50 -20.11 -8.31
CA ARG A 179 2.35 -21.20 -8.81
C ARG A 179 1.77 -22.57 -8.47
N GLY A 180 2.07 -23.55 -9.33
CA GLY A 180 1.79 -24.96 -9.08
C GLY A 180 2.91 -25.66 -8.29
N ASP A 181 2.72 -26.94 -8.02
CA ASP A 181 3.61 -27.76 -7.18
C ASP A 181 5.06 -27.85 -7.71
N ASN A 182 5.25 -27.66 -9.02
CA ASN A 182 6.57 -27.66 -9.67
C ASN A 182 7.18 -26.26 -9.81
N ASN A 183 6.67 -25.28 -9.06
CA ASN A 183 7.05 -23.87 -9.14
C ASN A 183 6.76 -23.21 -10.50
N GLU A 184 5.97 -23.82 -11.37
CA GLU A 184 5.53 -23.24 -12.63
C GLU A 184 4.41 -22.22 -12.40
N VAL A 185 4.42 -21.12 -13.18
CA VAL A 185 3.35 -20.11 -13.12
C VAL A 185 2.06 -20.71 -13.66
N LYS A 186 1.03 -20.79 -12.81
CA LYS A 186 -0.29 -21.31 -13.16
C LYS A 186 -1.26 -20.20 -13.48
N THR A 187 -1.24 -19.13 -12.68
CA THR A 187 -2.21 -18.04 -12.83
C THR A 187 -1.56 -16.70 -12.54
N ILE A 188 -1.82 -15.71 -13.39
CA ILE A 188 -1.61 -14.30 -13.04
C ILE A 188 -2.98 -13.69 -12.78
N ILE A 189 -3.10 -13.00 -11.66
CA ILE A 189 -4.24 -12.17 -11.31
C ILE A 189 -3.73 -10.73 -11.35
N ALA A 190 -4.36 -9.87 -12.13
CA ALA A 190 -4.05 -8.46 -12.16
C ALA A 190 -5.31 -7.68 -11.79
N ASP A 191 -5.29 -6.94 -10.69
CA ASP A 191 -6.44 -6.15 -10.22
C ASP A 191 -6.22 -4.68 -10.54
N ALA A 192 -7.11 -4.08 -11.34
CA ALA A 192 -7.07 -2.66 -11.66
C ALA A 192 -8.47 -2.07 -11.76
N ASN A 193 -8.69 -0.92 -11.12
CA ASN A 193 -9.95 -0.16 -11.22
C ASN A 193 -11.22 -1.02 -11.07
N GLU A 194 -11.26 -1.86 -10.03
CA GLU A 194 -12.37 -2.79 -9.72
C GLU A 194 -12.54 -3.94 -10.72
N ILE A 195 -11.65 -4.06 -11.71
CA ILE A 195 -11.62 -5.17 -12.67
C ILE A 195 -10.47 -6.11 -12.33
N THR A 196 -10.80 -7.38 -12.11
CA THR A 196 -9.80 -8.44 -11.99
C THR A 196 -9.55 -9.08 -13.34
N TYR A 197 -8.30 -9.17 -13.77
CA TYR A 197 -7.88 -9.87 -14.97
C TYR A 197 -7.25 -11.20 -14.58
N TRP A 198 -7.67 -12.29 -15.22
CA TRP A 198 -7.13 -13.63 -14.98
C TRP A 198 -6.35 -14.11 -16.21
N VAL A 199 -5.14 -14.61 -15.99
CA VAL A 199 -4.36 -15.30 -17.02
C VAL A 199 -4.12 -16.70 -16.53
N ASP A 200 -4.80 -17.69 -17.09
CA ASP A 200 -4.58 -19.11 -16.77
C ASP A 200 -3.66 -19.73 -17.83
N PHE A 201 -2.52 -20.24 -17.39
CA PHE A 201 -1.51 -20.84 -18.26
C PHE A 201 -1.74 -22.33 -18.51
N ASN A 202 -2.74 -22.96 -17.89
CA ASN A 202 -3.09 -24.35 -18.19
C ASN A 202 -3.55 -24.54 -19.65
N ASP A 203 -4.11 -23.50 -20.27
CA ASP A 203 -4.62 -23.52 -21.65
C ASP A 203 -4.01 -22.44 -22.57
N LYS A 204 -2.93 -21.74 -22.15
CA LYS A 204 -2.31 -20.62 -22.90
C LYS A 204 -3.31 -19.54 -23.38
N THR A 205 -4.48 -19.42 -22.73
CA THR A 205 -5.55 -18.50 -23.14
C THR A 205 -5.69 -17.39 -22.12
N LEU A 206 -5.62 -16.14 -22.57
CA LEU A 206 -5.98 -14.99 -21.74
C LEU A 206 -7.50 -15.00 -21.50
N LYS A 207 -7.95 -15.18 -20.24
CA LYS A 207 -9.38 -15.13 -19.87
C LYS A 207 -9.63 -13.91 -18.99
N ILE A 208 -10.03 -12.80 -19.61
CA ILE A 208 -10.44 -11.60 -18.88
C ILE A 208 -11.78 -11.89 -18.19
N ILE A 209 -11.80 -12.04 -16.86
CA ILE A 209 -13.02 -12.24 -16.06
C ILE A 209 -13.28 -10.97 -15.26
N SER A 210 -13.99 -10.00 -15.83
CA SER A 210 -14.46 -8.85 -15.06
C SER A 210 -15.50 -9.30 -14.03
N LYS A 211 -15.49 -8.67 -12.85
CA LYS A 211 -16.62 -8.74 -11.91
C LYS A 211 -17.33 -7.40 -11.94
N LEU A 212 -18.66 -7.47 -12.02
CA LEU A 212 -19.66 -6.39 -12.10
C LEU A 212 -19.74 -5.64 -13.43
N ILE A 213 -20.21 -6.34 -14.46
CA ILE A 213 -21.20 -5.74 -15.37
C ILE A 213 -22.39 -6.70 -15.42
N GLU A 214 -23.61 -6.20 -15.24
CA GLU A 214 -24.85 -6.98 -15.29
C GLU A 214 -24.86 -7.88 -16.54
N GLU A 215 -25.32 -9.13 -16.40
CA GLU A 215 -25.15 -10.24 -17.36
C GLU A 215 -25.51 -9.89 -18.82
N ASP A 216 -26.44 -8.95 -19.03
CA ASP A 216 -26.89 -8.52 -20.36
C ASP A 216 -25.89 -7.66 -21.14
N SER A 217 -24.87 -7.12 -20.48
CA SER A 217 -23.82 -6.28 -21.09
C SER A 217 -22.54 -7.05 -21.44
N LEU A 218 -22.35 -8.25 -20.88
CA LEU A 218 -21.16 -9.08 -21.09
C LEU A 218 -21.13 -9.62 -22.53
N GLU A 219 -22.28 -10.08 -23.04
CA GLU A 219 -22.42 -10.48 -24.45
C GLU A 219 -22.13 -9.31 -25.40
N GLN A 220 -22.58 -8.11 -25.03
CA GLN A 220 -22.41 -6.92 -25.85
C GLN A 220 -20.96 -6.42 -25.83
N TYR A 221 -20.27 -6.51 -24.69
CA TYR A 221 -18.84 -6.18 -24.52
C TYR A 221 -17.94 -7.20 -25.22
N ILE A 222 -18.25 -8.50 -25.13
CA ILE A 222 -17.53 -9.57 -25.86
C ILE A 222 -17.74 -9.42 -27.38
N LYS A 223 -18.93 -9.01 -27.83
CA LYS A 223 -19.22 -8.72 -29.24
C LYS A 223 -18.53 -7.45 -29.75
N THR A 224 -18.32 -6.43 -28.91
CA THR A 224 -17.64 -5.18 -29.32
C THR A 224 -16.13 -5.22 -29.20
N ASN A 225 -15.56 -6.04 -28.30
CA ASN A 225 -14.12 -6.10 -28.03
C ASN A 225 -13.49 -7.43 -28.43
N GLN A 226 -13.84 -7.98 -29.60
CA GLN A 226 -13.08 -9.09 -30.22
C GLN A 226 -11.62 -8.67 -30.48
N PHE A 227 -10.81 -8.75 -29.44
CA PHE A 227 -9.36 -8.83 -29.52
C PHE A 227 -8.92 -10.12 -28.81
N ILE A 228 -9.47 -11.25 -29.26
CA ILE A 228 -8.84 -12.55 -29.04
C ILE A 228 -7.76 -12.68 -30.13
N GLY A 229 -6.66 -11.95 -29.94
CA GLY A 229 -5.44 -12.19 -30.67
C GLY A 229 -4.66 -13.28 -29.97
N SER A 230 -4.38 -14.39 -30.66
CA SER A 230 -3.38 -15.38 -30.22
C SER A 230 -2.02 -14.68 -30.08
N MET A 231 -1.69 -14.18 -28.89
CA MET A 231 -0.40 -13.54 -28.59
C MET A 231 0.53 -14.49 -27.82
N VAL A 232 0.58 -15.75 -28.26
CA VAL A 232 1.59 -16.72 -27.81
C VAL A 232 2.38 -17.16 -29.04
N GLY A 233 3.43 -16.42 -29.35
CA GLY A 233 4.49 -16.88 -30.24
C GLY A 233 5.50 -17.65 -29.40
N PHE A 234 5.67 -18.94 -29.70
CA PHE A 234 6.84 -19.72 -29.31
C PHE A 234 8.05 -19.28 -30.12
#